data_AF-A0A7C1VUX1-F1
#
_entry.id   AF-A0A7C1VUX1-F1
#
_cell.length_a   1.000
_cell.length_b   1.000
_cell.length_c   1.000
_cell.angle_alpha   90.00
_cell.angle_beta   90.00
_cell.angle_gamma   90.00
#
_symmetry.space_group_name_H-M   'P 1'
#
loop_
_entity.id
_entity.type
_entity.pdbx_description
1 polymer ?
#
loop_
_entity_poly.entity_id
_entity_poly.type
_entity_poly.pdbx_seq_one_letter_code
_entity_poly.pdbx_strand_id
1 'polypeptide(L)'
;MNFDELSKEQQIMVTMRKVLSSIIREITPKPGEIYPLSEQTVEDIRMCLALIAIREKELTEAKGITNLDRPHFVDEPQATQTVPLHQIPRQKKDQ
;
A
#
# COMPACT_ATOMS: atom_id res chain seq x y z
N MET A 1 6.53 0.65 11.98
CA MET A 1 6.31 -0.80 12.08
C MET A 1 7.66 -1.47 12.23
N ASN A 2 7.87 -2.23 13.30
CA ASN A 2 9.05 -3.08 13.42
C ASN A 2 8.87 -4.32 12.53
N PHE A 3 9.92 -4.75 11.83
CA PHE A 3 9.84 -5.92 10.93
C PHE A 3 9.52 -7.21 11.70
N ASP A 4 10.00 -7.31 12.94
CA ASP A 4 9.80 -8.49 13.80
C ASP A 4 8.35 -8.62 14.32
N GLU A 5 7.57 -7.54 14.26
CA GLU A 5 6.14 -7.52 14.66
C GLU A 5 5.20 -7.92 13.50
N LEU A 6 5.74 -8.07 12.30
CA LEU A 6 4.96 -8.45 11.12
C LEU A 6 4.62 -9.95 11.15
N SER A 7 3.51 -10.34 10.52
CA SER A 7 3.24 -11.77 10.31
C SER A 7 4.30 -12.37 9.39
N LYS A 8 4.53 -13.69 9.46
CA LYS A 8 5.46 -14.39 8.56
C LYS A 8 5.24 -14.04 7.09
N GLU A 9 3.97 -13.99 6.67
CA GLU A 9 3.63 -13.66 5.29
C GLU A 9 3.99 -12.22 4.92
N GLN A 10 3.74 -11.26 5.82
CA GLN A 10 4.16 -9.86 5.62
C GLN A 10 5.69 -9.73 5.58
N GLN A 11 6.41 -10.45 6.43
CA GLN A 11 7.87 -10.49 6.40
C GLN A 11 8.39 -11.01 5.06
N ILE A 12 7.78 -12.08 4.53
CA ILE A 12 8.12 -12.63 3.21
C ILE A 12 7.86 -11.58 2.13
N MET A 13 6.68 -10.95 2.09
CA MET A 13 6.36 -9.94 1.08
C MET A 13 7.32 -8.74 1.11
N VAL A 14 7.59 -8.20 2.30
CA VAL A 14 8.55 -7.10 2.49
C VAL A 14 9.95 -7.50 2.03
N THR A 15 10.39 -8.71 2.37
CA THR A 15 11.71 -9.23 1.99
C THR A 15 11.81 -9.40 0.48
N MET A 16 10.82 -10.04 -0.16
CA MET A 16 10.77 -10.23 -1.62
C MET A 16 10.82 -8.89 -2.35
N ARG A 17 10.00 -7.92 -1.95
CA ARG A 17 10.00 -6.57 -2.55
C ARG A 17 11.35 -5.88 -2.40
N LYS A 18 11.98 -5.94 -1.22
CA LYS A 18 13.29 -5.34 -0.96
C LYS A 18 14.39 -5.97 -1.82
N VAL A 19 14.44 -7.30 -1.87
CA VAL A 19 15.45 -8.04 -2.65
C VAL A 19 15.33 -7.73 -4.14
N LEU A 20 14.12 -7.83 -4.70
CA LEU A 20 13.88 -7.50 -6.11
C LEU A 20 14.24 -6.03 -6.41
N SER A 21 13.88 -5.10 -5.53
CA SER A 21 14.23 -3.68 -5.71
C SER A 21 15.74 -3.43 -5.64
N SER A 22 16.48 -4.16 -4.80
CA SER A 22 17.95 -4.08 -4.73
C SER A 22 18.57 -4.57 -6.02
N ILE A 23 18.12 -5.73 -6.51
CA ILE A 23 18.59 -6.30 -7.78
C ILE A 23 18.34 -5.31 -8.91
N ILE A 24 17.12 -4.76 -9.03
CA ILE A 24 16.78 -3.76 -10.06
C ILE A 24 17.73 -2.56 -9.98
N ARG A 25 18.01 -2.06 -8.77
CA ARG A 25 18.93 -0.92 -8.58
C ARG A 25 20.36 -1.24 -9.04
N GLU A 26 20.84 -2.45 -8.76
CA GLU A 26 22.19 -2.89 -9.15
C GLU A 26 22.33 -3.09 -10.65
N ILE A 27 21.28 -3.57 -11.32
CA ILE A 27 21.28 -3.81 -12.77
C ILE A 27 20.86 -2.59 -13.60
N THR A 28 20.41 -1.51 -12.95
CA THR A 28 19.98 -0.29 -13.66
C THR A 28 21.21 0.34 -14.33
N PRO A 29 21.29 0.32 -15.68
CA PRO A 29 22.43 0.83 -16.41
C PRO A 29 22.55 2.35 -16.27
N LYS A 30 23.77 2.86 -16.38
CA LYS A 30 23.97 4.31 -16.50
C LYS A 30 23.45 4.80 -17.86
N PRO A 31 23.16 6.11 -18.01
CA PRO A 31 22.79 6.65 -19.31
C PRO A 31 23.81 6.27 -20.39
N GLY A 32 23.36 5.61 -21.46
CA GLY A 32 24.20 5.14 -22.57
C GLY A 32 24.70 3.69 -22.47
N GLU A 33 24.45 3.01 -21.35
CA GLU A 33 24.70 1.57 -21.21
C GLU A 33 23.47 0.73 -21.57
N ILE A 34 23.70 -0.50 -22.03
CA ILE A 34 22.64 -1.45 -22.42
C ILE A 34 22.08 -2.12 -21.17
N TYR A 35 20.75 -2.23 -21.08
CA TYR A 35 20.09 -2.93 -19.99
C TYR A 35 20.39 -4.45 -20.06
N PRO A 36 20.79 -5.10 -18.96
CA PRO A 36 21.30 -6.47 -19.01
C PRO A 36 20.22 -7.55 -19.12
N LEU A 37 18.95 -7.24 -18.85
CA LEU A 37 17.84 -8.21 -19.00
C LEU A 37 17.05 -7.98 -20.28
N SER A 38 16.37 -9.02 -20.74
CA SER A 38 15.41 -8.91 -21.84
C SER A 38 14.17 -8.12 -21.41
N GLU A 39 13.50 -7.47 -22.38
CA GLU A 39 12.23 -6.77 -22.13
C GLU A 39 11.17 -7.67 -21.48
N GLN A 40 11.09 -8.95 -21.89
CA GLN A 40 10.18 -9.92 -21.31
C GLN A 40 10.46 -10.13 -19.81
N THR A 41 11.73 -10.29 -19.44
CA THR A 41 12.13 -10.45 -18.04
C THR A 41 11.80 -9.21 -17.22
N VAL A 42 11.96 -8.01 -17.79
CA VAL A 42 11.55 -6.77 -17.11
C VAL A 42 10.05 -6.75 -16.87
N GLU A 43 9.25 -7.16 -17.85
CA GLU A 43 7.79 -7.25 -17.70
C GLU A 43 7.37 -8.26 -16.63
N ASP A 44 7.99 -9.45 -16.62
CA ASP A 44 7.74 -10.48 -15.61
C ASP A 44 8.03 -9.95 -14.19
N ILE A 45 9.12 -9.19 -14.03
CA ILE A 45 9.48 -8.54 -12.76
C ILE A 45 8.44 -7.47 -12.37
N ARG A 46 7.98 -6.64 -13.30
CA ARG A 46 6.92 -5.65 -13.03
C ARG A 46 5.64 -6.33 -12.55
N MET A 47 5.22 -7.38 -13.24
CA MET A 47 4.03 -8.15 -12.87
C MET A 47 4.18 -8.82 -11.50
N CYS A 48 5.36 -9.38 -11.20
CA CYS A 48 5.66 -9.94 -9.89
C CYS A 48 5.57 -8.88 -8.77
N LEU A 49 6.16 -7.70 -8.96
CA LEU A 49 6.07 -6.60 -8.00
C LEU A 49 4.63 -6.10 -7.81
N ALA A 50 3.82 -6.09 -8.88
CA ALA A 50 2.40 -5.75 -8.79
C ALA A 50 1.63 -6.76 -7.92
N LEU A 51 1.87 -8.07 -8.10
CA LEU A 51 1.26 -9.11 -7.27
C LEU A 51 1.67 -9.00 -5.80
N ILE A 52 2.95 -8.71 -5.52
CA ILE A 52 3.42 -8.46 -4.15
C ILE A 52 2.67 -7.27 -3.54
N ALA A 53 2.53 -6.16 -4.27
CA ALA A 53 1.84 -4.97 -3.77
C ALA A 53 0.35 -5.24 -3.47
N ILE A 54 -0.34 -5.99 -4.34
CA ILE A 54 -1.71 -6.42 -4.10
C ILE A 54 -1.79 -7.25 -2.82
N ARG A 55 -0.89 -8.22 -2.64
CA ARG A 55 -0.89 -9.06 -1.44
C ARG A 55 -0.56 -8.31 -0.16
N GLU A 56 0.41 -7.39 -0.21
CA GLU A 56 0.73 -6.51 0.92
C GLU A 56 -0.50 -5.68 1.34
N LYS A 57 -1.26 -5.18 0.36
CA LYS A 57 -2.52 -4.44 0.60
C LYS A 57 -3.57 -5.34 1.27
N GLU A 58 -3.83 -6.53 0.74
CA GLU A 58 -4.79 -7.49 1.33
C GLU A 58 -4.44 -7.83 2.78
N LEU A 59 -3.16 -8.06 3.08
CA LEU A 59 -2.69 -8.36 4.44
C LEU A 59 -2.86 -7.19 5.40
N THR A 60 -2.80 -5.96 4.89
CA THR A 60 -2.96 -4.73 5.67
C THR A 60 -4.44 -4.46 5.94
N GLU A 61 -5.29 -4.62 4.93
CA GLU A 61 -6.76 -4.53 5.05
C GLU A 61 -7.33 -5.59 6.00
N ALA A 62 -6.83 -6.83 5.95
CA ALA A 62 -7.23 -7.90 6.85
C ALA A 62 -6.92 -7.60 8.33
N LYS A 63 -5.93 -6.72 8.60
CA LYS A 63 -5.60 -6.25 9.96
C LYS A 63 -6.43 -5.05 10.39
N GLY A 64 -7.40 -4.61 9.60
CA GLY A 64 -8.21 -3.42 9.87
C GLY A 64 -7.45 -2.11 9.71
N ILE A 65 -6.22 -2.17 9.16
CA ILE A 65 -5.47 -0.96 8.81
C ILE A 65 -5.95 -0.58 7.41
N THR A 66 -7.07 0.12 7.33
CA THR A 66 -7.44 0.81 6.10
C THR A 66 -6.44 1.95 5.89
N ASN A 67 -5.90 2.09 4.68
CA ASN A 67 -5.01 3.19 4.29
C ASN A 67 -5.76 4.54 4.36
N LEU A 68 -6.06 5.00 5.58
CA LEU A 68 -6.71 6.27 5.88
C LEU A 68 -5.72 7.44 5.80
N ASP A 69 -4.42 7.17 5.81
CA ASP A 69 -3.35 8.17 5.72
C ASP A 69 -2.98 8.52 4.27
N ARG A 70 -3.91 8.40 3.32
CA ARG A 70 -3.67 8.93 1.99
C ARG A 70 -3.62 10.46 2.13
N PRO A 71 -2.52 11.13 1.73
CA PRO A 71 -2.46 12.59 1.81
C PRO A 71 -3.61 13.17 1.00
N HIS A 72 -4.44 13.98 1.66
CA HIS A 72 -5.53 14.71 1.02
C HIS A 72 -5.08 16.14 0.74
N PHE A 73 -5.58 16.72 -0.34
CA PHE A 73 -5.42 18.16 -0.55
C PHE A 73 -6.28 18.92 0.46
N VAL A 74 -5.79 20.07 0.93
CA VAL A 74 -6.53 20.89 1.91
C VAL A 74 -7.89 21.35 1.39
N ASP A 75 -8.05 21.45 0.07
CA ASP A 75 -9.29 21.86 -0.59
C ASP A 75 -10.19 20.67 -0.99
N GLU A 76 -9.78 19.43 -0.71
CA GLU A 76 -10.54 18.24 -1.06
C GLU A 76 -11.76 18.10 -0.14
N PRO A 77 -12.99 18.02 -0.68
CA PRO A 77 -14.19 17.86 0.13
C PRO A 77 -14.17 16.49 0.82
N GLN A 78 -14.13 16.51 2.16
CA GLN A 78 -14.14 15.29 2.98
C GLN A 78 -15.45 14.52 2.77
N ALA A 79 -15.35 13.22 2.46
CA ALA A 79 -16.52 12.37 2.21
C ALA A 79 -17.40 12.13 3.46
N THR A 80 -16.84 12.34 4.65
CA THR A 80 -17.51 12.10 5.94
C THR A 80 -17.61 13.38 6.75
N GLN A 81 -18.83 13.91 6.86
CA GLN A 81 -19.14 14.99 7.78
C GLN A 81 -19.31 14.42 9.20
N THR A 82 -18.32 14.60 10.05
CA THR A 82 -18.40 14.19 11.47
C THR A 82 -19.33 15.15 12.20
N VAL A 83 -20.47 14.64 12.67
CA VAL A 83 -21.44 15.44 13.44
C VAL A 83 -21.24 15.14 14.93
N PRO A 84 -21.04 16.15 15.79
CA PRO A 84 -20.91 15.94 17.23
C PRO A 84 -22.19 15.31 17.81
N LEU A 85 -22.04 14.18 18.51
CA LEU A 85 -23.16 13.38 19.03
C LEU A 85 -24.08 14.17 19.98
N HIS A 86 -23.55 15.21 20.63
CA HIS A 86 -24.31 16.09 21.53
C HIS A 86 -25.32 17.00 20.82
N GLN A 87 -25.26 17.12 19.49
CA GLN A 87 -26.16 17.95 18.69
C GLN A 87 -27.36 17.17 18.14
N ILE A 88 -27.45 15.86 18.39
CA ILE A 88 -28.55 15.03 17.88
C ILE A 88 -29.73 15.12 18.87
N PRO A 89 -30.83 15.81 18.53
CA PRO A 89 -32.00 15.85 19.39
C PRO A 89 -32.65 14.45 19.44
N ARG A 90 -32.92 13.95 20.65
CA ARG A 90 -33.68 12.71 20.82
C ARG A 90 -35.12 12.96 20.35
N GLN A 91 -35.55 12.27 19.30
CA GLN A 91 -36.96 12.26 18.91
C GLN A 91 -37.79 11.71 20.06
N LYS A 92 -38.72 12.52 20.57
CA LYS A 92 -39.77 12.04 21.46
C LYS A 92 -40.75 11.22 20.63
N LYS A 93 -41.01 10.00 21.09
CA LYS A 93 -42.02 9.10 20.52
C LYS A 93 -43.39 9.63 20.98
N ASP A 94 -44.15 10.24 20.08
CA ASP A 94 -45.55 10.57 20.36
C ASP A 94 -46.37 9.27 20.47
N GLN A 95 -47.17 9.18 21.53
CA GLN A 95 -48.14 8.12 21.82
C GLN A 95 -49.41 8.33 21.01
#